data_AF-A0A820NN11-F1
#
_entry.id   AF-A0A820NN11-F1
#
_cell.length_a   1.000
_cell.length_b   1.000
_cell.length_c   1.000
_cell.angle_alpha   90.00
_cell.angle_beta   90.00
_cell.angle_gamma   90.00
#
_symmetry.space_group_name_H-M   'P 1'
#
loop_
_entity.id
_entity.type
_entity.pdbx_description
1 polymer ?
#
loop_
_entity_poly.entity_id
_entity_poly.type
_entity_poly.pdbx_seq_one_letter_code
_entity_poly.pdbx_strand_id
1 'polypeptide(L)'
;MNDDFIPETPEEFILVGAAELARTNISAAMATIRYGRVVNRWVKHELRRTSGAKCLILIGPSGTGKTSFAKSLPGYYNYFDGQWQLDIWKNFTSYSIFDNIGWDEFEEKRFPNKKHILAQYGYFNVQHEIGVFIEINCTQPAIVLLNQSLHEGQLGRPPITYEEEREAKFWKEHAIIYRMGKHTFSFHPTEFI
;
A
#
# COMPACT_ATOMS: atom_id res chain seq x y z
N MET A 1 9.45 11.80 -25.79
CA MET A 1 8.87 13.03 -25.25
C MET A 1 7.37 12.86 -25.39
N ASN A 2 6.67 12.66 -24.28
CA ASN A 2 5.22 12.76 -24.30
C ASN A 2 4.91 14.22 -24.00
N ASP A 3 4.24 14.90 -24.93
CA ASP A 3 3.71 16.23 -24.70
C ASP A 3 2.59 16.08 -23.66
N ASP A 4 2.84 16.57 -22.45
CA ASP A 4 1.83 16.61 -21.40
C ASP A 4 0.73 17.59 -21.83
N PHE A 5 -0.45 17.04 -22.14
CA PHE A 5 -1.63 17.81 -22.53
C PHE A 5 -2.08 18.68 -21.35
N ILE A 6 -1.95 20.01 -21.50
CA ILE A 6 -2.46 21.00 -20.53
C ILE A 6 -3.78 21.55 -21.09
N PRO A 7 -4.92 21.33 -20.43
CA PRO A 7 -6.20 21.87 -20.88
C PRO A 7 -6.20 23.41 -20.78
N GLU A 8 -6.60 24.10 -21.85
CA GLU A 8 -6.63 25.57 -21.91
C GLU A 8 -8.02 26.15 -21.65
N THR A 9 -9.06 25.33 -21.75
CA THR A 9 -10.45 25.77 -21.61
C THR A 9 -11.19 25.10 -20.44
N PRO A 10 -12.19 25.77 -19.84
CA PRO A 10 -13.03 25.17 -18.80
C PRO A 10 -13.75 23.89 -19.23
N GLU A 11 -14.14 23.78 -20.50
CA GLU A 11 -14.79 22.57 -21.06
C GLU A 11 -13.81 21.39 -21.14
N GLU A 12 -12.55 21.64 -21.49
CA GLU A 12 -11.49 20.63 -21.47
C GLU A 12 -11.20 20.15 -20.05
N PHE A 13 -11.23 21.04 -19.04
CA PHE A 13 -11.13 20.63 -17.63
C PHE A 13 -12.26 19.67 -17.21
N ILE A 14 -13.49 19.92 -17.66
CA ILE A 14 -14.64 19.04 -17.38
C ILE A 14 -14.47 17.68 -18.08
N LEU A 15 -14.01 17.68 -19.34
CA LEU A 15 -13.76 16.45 -20.11
C LEU A 15 -12.63 15.61 -19.53
N VAL A 16 -11.51 16.24 -19.14
CA VAL A 16 -10.39 15.57 -18.46
C VAL A 16 -10.86 15.01 -17.12
N GLY A 17 -11.60 15.79 -16.33
CA GLY A 17 -12.17 15.33 -15.06
C GLY A 17 -13.14 14.16 -15.21
N ALA A 18 -14.01 14.18 -16.23
CA ALA A 18 -14.93 13.09 -16.53
C ALA A 18 -14.22 11.81 -17.00
N ALA A 19 -13.18 11.95 -17.82
CA ALA A 19 -12.35 10.82 -18.27
C ALA A 19 -11.58 10.19 -17.10
N GLU A 20 -11.02 11.00 -16.19
CA GLU A 20 -10.36 10.55 -14.97
C GLU A 20 -11.33 9.77 -14.07
N LEU A 21 -12.57 10.29 -13.91
CA LEU A 21 -13.63 9.64 -13.16
C LEU A 21 -14.06 8.31 -13.78
N ALA A 22 -14.20 8.26 -15.12
CA ALA A 22 -14.56 7.05 -15.85
C ALA A 22 -13.45 5.98 -15.76
N ARG A 23 -12.18 6.37 -15.92
CA ARG A 23 -11.02 5.47 -15.73
C ARG A 23 -10.97 4.93 -14.30
N THR A 24 -11.22 5.79 -13.31
CA THR A 24 -11.29 5.39 -11.90
C THR A 24 -12.40 4.36 -11.66
N ASN A 25 -13.59 4.56 -12.25
CA ASN A 25 -14.72 3.66 -12.11
C ASN A 25 -14.49 2.30 -12.81
N ILE A 26 -13.87 2.29 -14.00
CA ILE A 26 -13.52 1.05 -14.71
C ILE A 26 -12.44 0.27 -13.97
N SER A 27 -11.40 0.95 -13.48
CA SER A 27 -10.34 0.32 -12.66
C SER A 27 -10.93 -0.28 -11.38
N ALA A 28 -11.83 0.44 -10.70
CA ALA A 28 -12.54 -0.05 -9.52
C ALA A 28 -13.45 -1.26 -9.84
N ALA A 29 -14.15 -1.25 -10.98
CA ALA A 29 -15.00 -2.37 -11.40
C ALA A 29 -14.19 -3.63 -11.78
N MET A 30 -13.07 -3.48 -12.49
CA MET A 30 -12.15 -4.59 -12.81
C MET A 30 -11.45 -5.12 -11.56
N ALA A 31 -11.06 -4.23 -10.63
CA ALA A 31 -10.58 -4.62 -9.31
C ALA A 31 -11.64 -5.42 -8.54
N THR A 32 -12.92 -5.06 -8.70
CA THR A 32 -14.04 -5.71 -8.00
C THR A 32 -14.23 -7.16 -8.39
N ILE A 33 -14.09 -7.47 -9.67
CA ILE A 33 -14.23 -8.83 -10.18
C ILE A 33 -13.05 -9.71 -9.74
N ARG A 34 -11.86 -9.13 -9.57
CA ARG A 34 -10.61 -9.90 -9.43
C ARG A 34 -10.05 -9.99 -8.00
N TYR A 35 -10.27 -8.97 -7.16
CA TYR A 35 -9.65 -8.85 -5.84
C TYR A 35 -10.66 -8.82 -4.67
N GLY A 36 -11.95 -9.01 -4.95
CA GLY A 36 -13.00 -9.14 -3.94
C GLY A 36 -13.41 -7.83 -3.25
N ARG A 37 -14.52 -7.87 -2.49
CA ARG A 37 -15.17 -6.69 -1.90
C ARG A 37 -14.28 -5.89 -0.95
N VAL A 38 -13.42 -6.58 -0.19
CA VAL A 38 -12.54 -5.97 0.82
C VAL A 38 -11.53 -5.01 0.17
N VAL A 39 -10.89 -5.44 -0.92
CA VAL A 39 -9.90 -4.62 -1.63
C VAL A 39 -10.55 -3.40 -2.26
N ASN A 40 -11.74 -3.51 -2.87
CA ASN A 40 -12.42 -2.32 -3.43
C ASN A 40 -12.85 -1.35 -2.35
N ARG A 41 -13.27 -1.87 -1.19
CA ARG A 41 -13.60 -1.02 -0.04
C ARG A 41 -12.36 -0.23 0.38
N TRP A 42 -11.19 -0.87 0.46
CA TRP A 42 -9.94 -0.18 0.73
C TRP A 42 -9.64 0.89 -0.33
N VAL A 43 -9.68 0.55 -1.61
CA VAL A 43 -9.42 1.49 -2.72
C VAL A 43 -10.38 2.69 -2.66
N LYS A 44 -11.66 2.46 -2.35
CA LYS A 44 -12.68 3.51 -2.30
C LYS A 44 -12.52 4.45 -1.10
N HIS A 45 -12.13 3.92 0.06
CA HIS A 45 -12.22 4.65 1.33
C HIS A 45 -10.86 5.03 1.93
N GLU A 46 -9.83 4.23 1.73
CA GLU A 46 -8.51 4.43 2.34
C GLU A 46 -7.54 5.12 1.38
N LEU A 47 -7.61 4.87 0.07
CA LEU A 47 -6.66 5.42 -0.90
C LEU A 47 -6.63 6.96 -0.95
N ARG A 48 -7.76 7.62 -0.66
CA ARG A 48 -7.91 9.09 -0.66
C ARG A 48 -7.79 9.70 0.73
N ARG A 49 -7.51 8.88 1.74
CA ARG A 49 -7.52 9.32 3.14
C ARG A 49 -6.18 9.96 3.49
N THR A 50 -6.25 11.18 4.02
CA THR A 50 -5.08 12.02 4.31
C THR A 50 -4.45 11.73 5.67
N SER A 51 -5.11 10.94 6.52
CA SER A 51 -4.61 10.58 7.86
C SER A 51 -5.28 9.32 8.40
N GLY A 52 -4.48 8.46 9.04
CA GLY A 52 -4.95 7.23 9.68
C GLY A 52 -5.61 6.25 8.71
N ALA A 53 -5.16 6.23 7.45
CA ALA A 53 -5.53 5.22 6.49
C ALA A 53 -4.98 3.87 6.92
N LYS A 54 -5.79 2.83 6.75
CA LYS A 54 -5.30 1.46 6.96
C LYS A 54 -4.33 1.10 5.84
N CYS A 55 -3.26 0.36 6.12
CA CYS A 55 -2.45 -0.23 5.05
C CYS A 55 -3.18 -1.41 4.39
N LEU A 56 -2.91 -1.65 3.11
CA LEU A 56 -3.36 -2.85 2.40
C LEU A 56 -2.20 -3.83 2.28
N ILE A 57 -2.35 -5.03 2.83
CA ILE A 57 -1.35 -6.09 2.74
C ILE A 57 -1.88 -7.16 1.78
N LEU A 58 -1.21 -7.32 0.64
CA LEU A 58 -1.52 -8.35 -0.35
C LEU A 58 -0.54 -9.52 -0.19
N ILE A 59 -1.04 -10.67 0.22
CA ILE A 59 -0.23 -11.88 0.43
C ILE A 59 -0.53 -12.87 -0.70
N GLY A 60 0.48 -13.36 -1.39
CA GLY A 60 0.28 -14.45 -2.35
C GLY A 60 1.57 -14.83 -3.07
N PRO A 61 1.60 -15.96 -3.79
CA PRO A 61 2.80 -16.39 -4.51
C PRO A 61 3.28 -15.36 -5.54
N SER A 62 4.53 -15.48 -5.98
CA SER A 62 4.99 -14.73 -7.16
C SER A 62 4.11 -15.05 -8.38
N GLY A 63 3.92 -14.07 -9.26
CA GLY A 63 3.10 -14.20 -10.47
C GLY A 63 1.58 -14.06 -10.27
N THR A 64 1.08 -13.79 -9.07
CA THR A 64 -0.37 -13.57 -8.84
C THR A 64 -0.88 -12.19 -9.28
N GLY A 65 -0.01 -11.30 -9.76
CA GLY A 65 -0.38 -9.96 -10.22
C GLY A 65 -0.57 -8.91 -9.12
N LYS A 66 -0.04 -9.15 -7.90
CA LYS A 66 0.01 -8.18 -6.79
C LYS A 66 0.58 -6.83 -7.22
N THR A 67 1.78 -6.86 -7.79
CA THR A 67 2.51 -5.67 -8.25
C THR A 67 1.76 -4.96 -9.37
N SER A 68 1.26 -5.71 -10.35
CA SER A 68 0.47 -5.16 -11.46
C SER A 68 -0.79 -4.47 -10.97
N PHE A 69 -1.47 -5.04 -9.97
CA PHE A 69 -2.63 -4.42 -9.33
C PHE A 69 -2.27 -3.13 -8.60
N ALA A 70 -1.26 -3.17 -7.73
CA ALA A 70 -0.88 -1.99 -6.94
C ALA A 70 -0.47 -0.83 -7.86
N LYS A 71 0.22 -1.12 -8.97
CA LYS A 71 0.60 -0.13 -10.00
C LYS A 71 -0.55 0.30 -10.92
N SER A 72 -1.68 -0.43 -10.95
CA SER A 72 -2.84 -0.06 -11.78
C SER A 72 -3.85 0.82 -11.06
N LEU A 73 -3.63 1.13 -9.77
CA LEU A 73 -4.46 2.07 -9.04
C LEU A 73 -4.21 3.50 -9.57
N PRO A 74 -5.22 4.40 -9.51
CA PRO A 74 -5.08 5.76 -9.99
C PRO A 74 -4.16 6.59 -9.08
N GLY A 75 -3.35 7.45 -9.70
CA GLY A 75 -2.47 8.40 -9.01
C GLY A 75 -0.99 8.04 -9.10
N TYR A 76 -0.14 8.98 -8.69
CA TYR A 76 1.30 8.76 -8.59
C TYR A 76 1.61 7.95 -7.33
N TYR A 77 2.65 7.12 -7.37
CA TYR A 77 3.04 6.30 -6.22
C TYR A 77 4.54 6.29 -5.99
N ASN A 78 4.95 6.11 -4.74
CA ASN A 78 6.31 5.69 -4.41
C ASN A 78 6.39 4.16 -4.57
N TYR A 79 7.45 3.63 -5.16
CA TYR A 79 7.63 2.19 -5.34
C TYR A 79 8.98 1.75 -4.76
N PHE A 80 8.93 0.93 -3.72
CA PHE A 80 10.08 0.36 -3.03
C PHE A 80 10.15 -1.13 -3.32
N ASP A 81 11.29 -1.61 -3.82
CA ASP A 81 11.49 -3.01 -4.22
C ASP A 81 12.64 -3.60 -3.39
N GLY A 82 12.28 -4.29 -2.31
CA GLY A 82 13.21 -4.91 -1.36
C GLY A 82 13.99 -3.94 -0.47
N GLN A 83 13.99 -2.63 -0.75
CA GLN A 83 14.76 -1.65 0.02
C GLN A 83 14.07 -0.29 0.11
N TRP A 84 14.18 0.34 1.29
CA TRP A 84 13.86 1.75 1.48
C TRP A 84 14.95 2.64 0.87
N GLN A 85 14.56 3.65 0.10
CA GLN A 85 15.47 4.64 -0.48
C GLN A 85 14.81 6.02 -0.42
N LEU A 86 15.49 6.97 0.22
CA LEU A 86 14.94 8.31 0.40
C LEU A 86 14.71 9.05 -0.92
N ASP A 87 15.57 8.83 -1.93
CA ASP A 87 15.49 9.53 -3.22
C ASP A 87 14.22 9.20 -4.00
N ILE A 88 13.65 8.01 -3.76
CA ILE A 88 12.39 7.56 -4.32
C ILE A 88 11.21 8.28 -3.67
N TRP A 89 11.33 8.67 -2.39
CA TRP A 89 10.23 9.26 -1.66
C TRP A 89 9.84 10.63 -2.23
N LYS A 90 8.59 10.75 -2.68
CA LYS A 90 7.97 11.99 -3.10
C LYS A 90 6.74 12.28 -2.24
N ASN A 91 6.67 13.47 -1.64
CA ASN A 91 5.56 13.85 -0.76
C ASN A 91 4.22 14.04 -1.51
N PHE A 92 4.26 14.24 -2.82
CA PHE A 92 3.08 14.50 -3.65
C PHE A 92 2.43 13.23 -4.24
N THR A 93 2.97 12.04 -3.94
CA THR A 93 2.37 10.78 -4.40
C THR A 93 1.09 10.47 -3.63
N SER A 94 0.18 9.77 -4.29
CA SER A 94 -1.10 9.38 -3.74
C SER A 94 -1.00 8.20 -2.77
N TYR A 95 -0.01 7.32 -2.94
CA TYR A 95 0.21 6.14 -2.11
C TYR A 95 1.65 5.62 -2.24
N SER A 96 2.03 4.69 -1.37
CA SER A 96 3.34 4.02 -1.40
C SER A 96 3.16 2.50 -1.54
N ILE A 97 3.96 1.88 -2.40
CA ILE A 97 3.99 0.43 -2.64
C ILE A 97 5.31 -0.12 -2.10
N PHE A 98 5.22 -1.11 -1.23
CA PHE A 98 6.34 -1.86 -0.67
C PHE A 98 6.31 -3.28 -1.21
N ASP A 99 7.13 -3.58 -2.20
CA ASP A 99 7.24 -4.89 -2.84
C ASP A 99 8.53 -5.58 -2.41
N ASN A 100 8.49 -6.91 -2.29
CA ASN A 100 9.64 -7.75 -1.92
C ASN A 100 10.37 -7.34 -0.62
N ILE A 101 9.70 -6.64 0.30
CA ILE A 101 10.25 -6.26 1.62
C ILE A 101 9.69 -7.22 2.65
N GLY A 102 10.58 -7.84 3.43
CA GLY A 102 10.17 -8.74 4.50
C GLY A 102 9.43 -8.00 5.62
N TRP A 103 8.46 -8.65 6.25
CA TRP A 103 7.67 -8.01 7.31
C TRP A 103 8.54 -7.51 8.49
N ASP A 104 9.55 -8.28 8.84
CA ASP A 104 10.53 -7.91 9.87
C ASP A 104 11.57 -6.91 9.37
N GLU A 105 11.81 -6.83 8.06
CA GLU A 105 12.81 -5.91 7.50
C GLU A 105 12.42 -4.44 7.74
N PHE A 106 11.13 -4.16 7.89
CA PHE A 106 10.63 -2.85 8.32
C PHE A 106 11.09 -2.43 9.73
N GLU A 107 11.56 -3.38 10.56
CA GLU A 107 12.10 -3.10 11.90
C GLU A 107 13.62 -3.00 11.91
N GLU A 108 14.28 -3.37 10.80
CA GLU A 108 15.71 -3.18 10.66
C GLU A 108 16.07 -1.70 10.57
N LYS A 109 17.29 -1.36 10.99
CA LYS A 109 17.81 0.03 11.03
C LYS A 109 17.71 0.79 9.70
N ARG A 110 17.49 0.09 8.58
CA ARG A 110 17.37 0.67 7.24
C ARG A 110 15.99 1.22 6.93
N PHE A 111 14.96 0.75 7.63
CA PHE A 111 13.61 1.24 7.47
C PHE A 111 13.29 2.26 8.58
N PRO A 112 12.60 3.36 8.22
CA PRO A 112 11.95 4.18 9.22
C PRO A 112 10.91 3.38 9.99
N ASN A 113 10.42 3.93 11.11
CA ASN A 113 9.46 3.24 11.97
C ASN A 113 8.28 2.66 11.17
N LYS A 114 8.18 1.31 11.14
CA LYS A 114 7.14 0.54 10.42
C LYS A 114 5.74 1.13 10.58
N LYS A 115 5.37 1.52 11.81
CA LYS A 115 4.03 2.05 12.11
C LYS A 115 3.81 3.42 11.47
N HIS A 116 4.84 4.28 11.44
CA HIS A 116 4.72 5.59 10.81
C HIS A 116 4.50 5.47 9.30
N ILE A 117 5.29 4.62 8.64
CA ILE A 117 5.23 4.45 7.19
C ILE A 117 3.91 3.79 6.77
N LEU A 118 3.48 2.75 7.49
CA LEU A 118 2.35 1.95 7.05
C LEU A 118 0.99 2.51 7.52
N ALA A 119 0.92 3.24 8.63
CA ALA A 119 -0.34 3.74 9.20
C ALA A 119 -0.51 5.27 9.13
N GLN A 120 0.32 5.97 8.35
CA GLN A 120 0.29 7.43 8.18
C GLN A 120 0.39 8.21 9.51
N TYR A 121 1.31 7.85 10.41
CA TYR A 121 1.50 8.60 11.67
C TYR A 121 2.30 9.90 11.51
N GLY A 122 2.02 10.66 10.45
CA GLY A 122 2.57 11.99 10.22
C GLY A 122 4.09 11.98 10.05
N TYR A 123 4.77 12.85 10.79
CA TYR A 123 6.20 13.12 10.59
C TYR A 123 7.10 12.05 11.20
N PHE A 124 8.20 11.74 10.52
CA PHE A 124 9.28 10.91 11.05
C PHE A 124 10.63 11.36 10.48
N ASN A 125 11.70 11.17 11.26
CA ASN A 125 13.06 11.51 10.83
C ASN A 125 13.75 10.29 10.22
N VAL A 126 14.39 10.49 9.07
CA VAL A 126 15.23 9.48 8.41
C VAL A 126 16.65 10.02 8.34
N GLN A 127 17.60 9.17 8.69
CA GLN A 127 19.00 9.48 8.49
C GLN A 127 19.37 9.28 7.01
N HIS A 128 19.82 10.34 6.33
CA HIS A 128 20.27 10.28 4.94
C HIS A 128 21.78 10.06 4.84
N GLU A 129 22.53 10.81 5.66
CA GLU A 129 23.99 10.72 5.78
C GLU A 129 24.40 10.74 7.26
N ILE A 130 25.68 10.53 7.55
CA ILE A 130 26.19 10.58 8.93
C ILE A 130 25.94 11.98 9.50
N GLY A 131 25.05 12.06 10.51
CA GLY A 131 24.69 13.31 11.16
C GLY A 131 23.63 14.17 10.42
N VAL A 132 23.11 13.71 9.28
CA VAL A 132 22.07 14.43 8.51
C VAL A 132 20.73 13.70 8.62
N PHE A 133 19.76 14.35 9.25
CA PHE A 133 18.39 13.86 9.39
C PHE A 133 17.46 14.68 8.52
N ILE A 134 16.59 13.99 7.78
CA ILE A 134 15.54 14.58 6.97
C ILE A 134 14.20 14.21 7.59
N GLU A 135 13.37 15.22 7.84
CA GLU A 135 12.02 15.02 8.30
C GLU A 135 11.11 14.71 7.11
N ILE A 136 10.38 13.60 7.19
CA ILE A 136 9.46 13.13 6.18
C ILE A 136 8.05 13.16 6.73
N ASN A 137 7.10 13.69 5.94
CA ASN A 137 5.68 13.65 6.27
C ASN A 137 4.99 12.44 5.61
N CYS A 138 4.64 11.43 6.41
CA CYS A 138 3.90 10.25 5.95
C CYS A 138 2.39 10.50 5.93
N THR A 139 1.87 10.91 4.78
CA THR A 139 0.43 11.10 4.57
C THR A 139 -0.14 10.15 3.52
N GLN A 140 0.69 9.34 2.90
CA GLN A 140 0.33 8.44 1.80
C GLN A 140 -0.09 7.08 2.36
N PRO A 141 -1.24 6.51 1.96
CA PRO A 141 -1.61 5.14 2.30
C PRO A 141 -0.55 4.16 1.78
N ALA A 142 -0.33 3.08 2.52
CA ALA A 142 0.65 2.06 2.16
C ALA A 142 -0.02 0.80 1.60
N ILE A 143 0.62 0.22 0.58
CA ILE A 143 0.31 -1.11 0.04
C ILE A 143 1.56 -1.98 0.20
N VAL A 144 1.46 -3.08 0.93
CA VAL A 144 2.55 -4.03 1.17
C VAL A 144 2.28 -5.31 0.39
N LEU A 145 3.25 -5.75 -0.41
CA LEU A 145 3.15 -6.93 -1.25
C LEU A 145 4.05 -8.02 -0.68
N LEU A 146 3.44 -9.04 -0.07
CA LEU A 146 4.16 -10.13 0.56
C LEU A 146 4.06 -11.40 -0.29
N ASN A 147 5.19 -12.09 -0.43
CA ASN A 147 5.20 -13.43 -0.97
C ASN A 147 4.78 -14.44 0.11
N GLN A 148 3.81 -15.29 -0.22
CA GLN A 148 3.23 -16.26 0.71
C GLN A 148 4.30 -17.17 1.32
N SER A 149 5.27 -17.64 0.53
CA SER A 149 6.30 -18.56 1.02
C SER A 149 7.27 -17.96 2.05
N LEU A 150 7.37 -16.63 2.13
CA LEU A 150 8.38 -15.96 2.96
C LEU A 150 7.79 -15.37 4.26
N HIS A 151 6.50 -15.01 4.29
CA HIS A 151 5.95 -14.19 5.40
C HIS A 151 4.64 -14.70 6.00
N GLU A 152 4.07 -15.80 5.49
CA GLU A 152 2.82 -16.35 6.01
C GLU A 152 2.94 -16.83 7.46
N GLY A 153 4.15 -17.20 7.88
CA GLY A 153 4.45 -17.64 9.24
C GLY A 153 4.31 -16.55 10.29
N GLN A 154 4.47 -15.26 9.98
CA GLN A 154 4.51 -14.20 11.00
C GLN A 154 3.15 -13.55 11.23
N LEU A 155 2.38 -13.32 10.16
CA LEU A 155 1.05 -12.72 10.27
C LEU A 155 -0.03 -13.71 10.74
N GLY A 156 0.26 -15.01 10.76
CA GLY A 156 -0.70 -16.07 11.10
C GLY A 156 -0.37 -16.87 12.37
N ARG A 157 0.78 -16.63 13.00
CA ARG A 157 1.13 -17.31 14.27
C ARG A 157 0.47 -16.58 15.45
N PRO A 158 -0.02 -17.31 16.46
CA PRO A 158 -0.45 -16.69 17.69
C PRO A 158 0.75 -15.98 18.35
N PRO A 159 0.54 -14.78 18.92
CA PRO A 159 1.60 -14.08 19.65
C PRO A 159 2.04 -14.92 20.84
N ILE A 160 3.35 -15.04 21.03
CA ILE A 160 3.97 -15.75 22.15
C ILE A 160 4.48 -14.77 23.22
N THR A 161 4.67 -13.50 22.85
CA THR A 161 5.06 -12.42 23.78
C THR A 161 3.98 -11.34 23.89
N TYR A 162 4.03 -10.54 24.96
CA TYR A 162 3.16 -9.39 25.15
C TYR A 162 3.39 -8.31 24.07
N GLU A 163 4.65 -8.12 23.68
CA GLU A 163 5.04 -7.20 22.61
C GLU A 163 4.40 -7.61 21.27
N GLU A 164 4.47 -8.89 20.91
CA GLU A 164 3.82 -9.43 19.71
C GLU A 164 2.30 -9.32 19.79
N GLU A 165 1.69 -9.53 20.96
CA GLU A 165 0.24 -9.37 21.13
C GLU A 165 -0.19 -7.91 20.91
N ARG A 166 0.55 -6.95 21.48
CA ARG A 166 0.32 -5.52 21.25
C ARG A 166 0.49 -5.15 19.78
N GLU A 167 1.46 -5.74 19.12
CA GLU A 167 1.70 -5.51 17.71
C GLU A 167 0.59 -6.11 16.82
N ALA A 168 0.19 -7.35 17.10
CA ALA A 168 -0.93 -8.00 16.41
C ALA A 168 -2.23 -7.19 16.56
N LYS A 169 -2.53 -6.72 17.78
CA LYS A 169 -3.67 -5.84 18.04
C LYS A 169 -3.59 -4.55 17.24
N PHE A 170 -2.41 -3.93 17.19
CA PHE A 170 -2.17 -2.72 16.42
C PHE A 170 -2.48 -2.94 14.92
N TRP A 171 -1.93 -4.00 14.31
CA TRP A 171 -2.14 -4.27 12.89
C TRP A 171 -3.56 -4.71 12.57
N LYS A 172 -4.26 -5.37 13.50
CA LYS A 172 -5.70 -5.66 13.36
C LYS A 172 -6.54 -4.39 13.18
N GLU A 173 -6.15 -3.30 13.85
CA GLU A 173 -6.83 -2.02 13.73
C GLU A 173 -6.40 -1.23 12.49
N HIS A 174 -5.13 -1.35 12.08
CA HIS A 174 -4.48 -0.48 11.09
C HIS A 174 -4.15 -1.14 9.73
N ALA A 175 -4.45 -2.42 9.54
CA ALA A 175 -4.21 -3.13 8.29
C ALA A 175 -5.46 -3.82 7.74
N ILE A 176 -5.50 -3.96 6.42
CA ILE A 176 -6.41 -4.85 5.70
C ILE A 176 -5.56 -5.90 5.00
N ILE A 177 -5.71 -7.16 5.40
CA ILE A 177 -4.95 -8.28 4.83
C ILE A 177 -5.82 -8.98 3.79
N TYR A 178 -5.30 -9.16 2.58
CA TYR A 178 -5.94 -9.91 1.51
C TYR A 178 -5.02 -10.99 0.96
N ARG A 179 -5.49 -12.24 0.95
CA ARG A 179 -4.75 -13.39 0.44
C ARG A 179 -5.14 -13.67 -1.02
N MET A 180 -4.17 -13.60 -1.91
CA MET A 180 -4.27 -13.92 -3.33
C MET A 180 -3.89 -15.37 -3.59
N GLY A 181 -4.88 -16.19 -3.97
CA GLY A 181 -4.65 -17.57 -4.38
C GLY A 181 -4.07 -17.71 -5.80
N LYS A 182 -3.35 -18.81 -6.05
CA LYS A 182 -3.06 -19.31 -7.40
C LYS A 182 -4.34 -19.91 -7.95
N HIS A 183 -5.18 -19.15 -8.65
CA HIS A 183 -6.33 -19.61 -9.45
C HIS A 183 -6.78 -21.07 -9.24
N THR A 184 -7.30 -21.38 -8.06
CA THR A 184 -8.38 -22.34 -7.86
C THR A 184 -9.41 -21.55 -7.07
N PHE A 185 -10.52 -21.23 -7.74
CA PHE A 185 -11.61 -20.45 -7.19
C PHE A 185 -12.29 -21.23 -6.06
N SER A 186 -11.74 -21.15 -4.85
CA SER A 186 -12.47 -21.40 -3.61
C SER A 186 -12.30 -20.18 -2.71
N PHE A 187 -13.30 -19.31 -2.76
CA PHE A 187 -13.39 -18.17 -1.86
C PHE A 187 -13.82 -18.68 -0.48
N HIS A 188 -12.86 -18.79 0.42
CA HIS A 188 -13.13 -18.64 1.85
C HIS A 188 -12.45 -17.36 2.30
N PRO A 189 -13.19 -16.24 2.46
CA PRO A 189 -12.69 -15.13 3.25
C PRO A 189 -12.51 -15.66 4.67
N THR A 190 -11.30 -16.09 5.00
CA THR A 190 -10.95 -16.32 6.39
C THR A 190 -10.77 -14.94 6.99
N GLU A 191 -11.83 -14.43 7.60
CA GLU A 191 -11.69 -13.42 8.66
C GLU A 191 -10.81 -14.09 9.72
N PHE A 192 -9.51 -13.81 9.70
CA PHE A 192 -8.64 -14.23 10.79
C PHE A 192 -8.96 -13.31 11.98
N ILE A 193 -9.44 -13.95 13.05
CA ILE A 193 -9.74 -13.43 14.38
C ILE A 193 -8.45 -13.05 15.08
#